data_AF-A0A7V9SRT2-F1
#
_entry.id   AF-A0A7V9SRT2-F1
#
_cell.length_a   1.000
_cell.length_b   1.000
_cell.length_c   1.000
_cell.angle_alpha   90.00
_cell.angle_beta   90.00
_cell.angle_gamma   90.00
#
_symmetry.space_group_name_H-M   'P 1'
#
loop_
_entity.id
_entity.type
_entity.pdbx_description
1 polymer ?
#
loop_
_entity_poly.entity_id
_entity_poly.type
_entity_poly.pdbx_seq_one_letter_code
_entity_poly.pdbx_strand_id
1 'polypeptide(L)'
;MVTYNPKDWLKLILYFHKSDTFRILLPAILILGCITGVISYIEQNHFNEFLPSNLTIFHQISGFIISLVLVFRINSAYDRWWEGRKLWGSLLNNSRNLSIKLHALIPVSDLETRRQIHTLLSNYAFAVKDHLRGNTGYFEIEFSEGLKKEDFDNAAHKPNYIIKQLTGYILNICKKNPQTQNDYLIVSENLDDMTEICGSCERIKSTPIPYSYSIFIKKIVFIYIITMPISFGLTTGYWSIPIVMIMFYAFASLELISEEIEDPFGIDDNDLPLDDISEKIKANTKEILLH
;
A
#
# COMPACT_ATOMS: atom_id res chain seq x y z
N MET A 1 -3.86 -0.32 -8.43
CA MET A 1 -2.59 -0.67 -9.11
C MET A 1 -2.66 -0.54 -10.62
N VAL A 2 -1.89 0.37 -11.19
CA VAL A 2 -1.71 0.49 -12.65
C VAL A 2 -0.94 -0.72 -13.18
N THR A 3 -1.53 -1.47 -14.11
CA THR A 3 -0.85 -2.57 -14.80
C THR A 3 -0.05 -2.04 -16.00
N TYR A 4 1.23 -2.38 -16.09
CA TYR A 4 2.09 -1.96 -17.20
C TYR A 4 3.05 -3.07 -17.65
N ASN A 5 3.57 -2.96 -18.88
CA ASN A 5 4.59 -3.86 -19.41
C ASN A 5 5.99 -3.30 -19.12
N PRO A 6 6.81 -3.95 -18.26
CA PRO A 6 8.13 -3.43 -17.89
C PRO A 6 9.14 -3.43 -19.06
N LYS A 7 8.84 -4.12 -20.17
CA LYS A 7 9.70 -4.14 -21.36
C LYS A 7 9.55 -2.91 -22.26
N ASP A 8 8.46 -2.16 -22.11
CA ASP A 8 8.15 -1.00 -22.94
C ASP A 8 8.79 0.30 -22.37
N TRP A 9 10.11 0.28 -22.18
CA TRP A 9 10.86 1.32 -21.46
C TRP A 9 10.63 2.75 -22.01
N LEU A 10 10.59 2.94 -23.33
CA LEU A 10 10.33 4.26 -23.93
C LEU A 10 8.93 4.78 -23.62
N LYS A 11 7.93 3.90 -23.64
CA LYS A 11 6.57 4.30 -23.29
C LYS A 11 6.51 4.67 -21.82
N LEU A 12 7.18 3.93 -20.94
CA LEU A 12 7.20 4.24 -19.50
C LEU A 12 7.90 5.57 -19.17
N ILE A 13 8.93 5.95 -19.91
CA ILE A 13 9.63 7.24 -19.72
C ILE A 13 8.83 8.41 -20.31
N LEU A 14 8.18 8.22 -21.46
CA LEU A 14 7.52 9.30 -22.21
C LEU A 14 6.03 9.47 -21.87
N TYR A 15 5.40 8.46 -21.26
CA TYR A 15 3.98 8.49 -20.92
C TYR A 15 3.79 9.03 -19.49
N PHE A 16 3.49 10.32 -19.41
CA PHE A 16 3.22 11.01 -18.14
C PHE A 16 1.82 10.62 -17.62
N HIS A 17 1.76 9.81 -16.56
CA HIS A 17 0.50 9.47 -15.90
C HIS A 17 -0.02 10.61 -15.01
N LYS A 18 -1.27 10.53 -14.53
CA LYS A 18 -1.84 11.57 -13.63
C LYS A 18 -1.16 11.58 -12.25
N SER A 19 -0.73 10.41 -11.79
CA SER A 19 0.07 10.17 -10.57
C SER A 19 1.56 10.38 -10.76
N ASP A 20 2.00 10.85 -11.93
CA ASP A 20 3.42 11.05 -12.18
C ASP A 20 3.99 12.14 -11.27
N THR A 21 4.96 11.73 -10.44
CA THR A 21 5.69 12.61 -9.51
C THR A 21 6.21 13.86 -10.22
N PHE A 22 6.59 13.77 -11.50
CA PHE A 22 7.07 14.90 -12.27
C PHE A 22 6.01 15.98 -12.43
N ARG A 23 4.76 15.61 -12.74
CA ARG A 23 3.67 16.56 -12.94
C ARG A 23 3.29 17.24 -11.63
N ILE A 24 3.31 16.51 -10.53
CA ILE A 24 3.05 17.01 -9.17
C ILE A 24 4.14 18.02 -8.77
N LEU A 25 5.40 17.71 -9.07
CA LEU A 25 6.56 18.52 -8.67
C LEU A 25 6.91 19.64 -9.67
N LEU A 26 6.37 19.63 -10.90
CA LEU A 26 6.72 20.58 -11.96
C LEU A 26 6.64 22.05 -11.52
N PRO A 27 5.59 22.52 -10.82
CA PRO A 27 5.56 23.91 -10.35
C PRO A 27 6.71 24.22 -9.39
N ALA A 28 7.02 23.31 -8.47
CA ALA A 28 8.11 23.49 -7.52
C ALA A 28 9.49 23.42 -8.22
N ILE A 29 9.66 22.54 -9.21
CA ILE A 29 10.85 22.46 -10.07
C ILE A 29 11.11 23.81 -10.75
N LEU A 30 10.08 24.39 -11.37
CA LEU A 30 10.20 25.67 -12.09
C LEU A 30 10.48 26.83 -11.13
N ILE A 31 9.77 26.91 -9.99
CA ILE A 31 10.00 27.94 -8.98
C ILE A 31 11.44 27.87 -8.46
N LEU A 32 11.92 26.67 -8.13
CA LEU A 32 13.28 26.48 -7.64
C LEU A 32 14.32 26.81 -8.72
N GLY A 33 14.05 26.49 -9.99
CA GLY A 33 14.87 26.91 -11.13
C GLY A 33 14.97 28.42 -11.25
N CYS A 34 13.86 29.15 -11.11
CA CYS A 34 13.84 30.62 -11.08
C CYS A 34 14.64 31.18 -9.90
N ILE A 35 14.41 30.64 -8.69
CA ILE A 35 15.17 31.03 -7.48
C ILE A 35 16.67 30.81 -7.71
N THR A 36 17.04 29.67 -8.28
CA THR A 36 18.44 29.33 -8.57
C THR A 36 19.06 30.28 -9.59
N GLY A 37 18.30 30.69 -10.61
CA GLY A 37 18.75 31.67 -11.59
C GLY A 37 18.98 33.05 -10.99
N VAL A 38 18.08 33.50 -10.11
CA VAL A 38 18.24 34.78 -9.38
C VAL A 38 19.45 34.74 -8.46
N ILE A 39 19.61 33.67 -7.68
CA ILE A 39 20.76 33.49 -6.78
C ILE A 39 22.06 33.48 -7.59
N SER A 40 22.12 32.71 -8.67
CA SER A 40 23.31 32.63 -9.53
C SER A 40 23.63 33.98 -10.18
N TYR A 41 22.63 34.75 -10.63
CA TYR A 41 22.84 36.09 -11.17
C TYR A 41 23.45 37.04 -10.12
N ILE A 42 22.90 37.02 -8.90
CA ILE A 42 23.38 37.86 -7.79
C ILE A 42 24.81 37.46 -7.43
N GLU A 43 25.07 36.17 -7.29
CA GLU A 43 26.36 35.62 -6.90
C GLU A 43 27.47 35.98 -7.89
N GLN A 44 27.22 35.78 -9.19
CA GLN A 44 28.20 36.05 -10.26
C GLN A 44 28.52 37.55 -10.41
N ASN A 45 27.59 38.44 -10.10
CA ASN A 45 27.75 39.88 -10.29
C ASN A 45 28.17 40.64 -9.03
N HIS A 46 27.85 40.12 -7.84
CA HIS A 46 28.02 40.87 -6.58
C HIS A 46 28.83 40.14 -5.49
N PHE A 47 29.06 38.81 -5.58
CA PHE A 47 29.61 38.03 -4.47
C PHE A 47 30.80 37.12 -4.82
N ASN A 48 31.55 37.40 -5.90
CA ASN A 48 32.69 36.59 -6.34
C ASN A 48 33.78 36.31 -5.26
N GLU A 49 33.80 37.04 -4.13
CA GLU A 49 34.80 36.87 -3.07
C GLU A 49 34.24 36.50 -1.68
N PHE A 50 32.91 36.41 -1.48
CA PHE A 50 32.34 36.40 -0.11
C PHE A 50 31.93 35.00 0.41
N LEU A 51 31.74 34.02 -0.45
CA LEU A 51 31.23 32.69 -0.07
C LEU A 51 32.36 31.65 -0.03
N PRO A 52 32.43 30.80 1.01
CA PRO A 52 33.46 29.77 1.10
C PRO A 52 33.33 28.75 -0.03
N SER A 53 34.40 28.52 -0.79
CA SER A 53 34.48 27.46 -1.81
C SER A 53 34.20 26.04 -1.27
N ASN A 54 34.31 25.86 0.05
CA ASN A 54 34.00 24.60 0.75
C ASN A 54 32.49 24.26 0.80
N LEU A 55 31.60 25.20 0.49
CA LEU A 55 30.14 24.98 0.57
C LEU A 55 29.65 23.94 -0.44
N THR A 56 30.25 23.92 -1.64
CA THR A 56 29.96 22.92 -2.68
C THR A 56 30.37 21.52 -2.24
N ILE A 57 31.57 21.38 -1.66
CA ILE A 57 32.06 20.10 -1.13
C ILE A 57 31.13 19.61 0.00
N PHE A 58 30.72 20.51 0.89
CA PHE A 58 29.77 20.18 1.94
C PHE A 58 28.43 19.66 1.39
N HIS A 59 27.89 20.28 0.34
CA HIS A 59 26.65 19.81 -0.29
C HIS A 59 26.83 18.48 -1.02
N GLN A 60 27.97 18.23 -1.66
CA GLN A 60 28.24 16.93 -2.29
C GLN A 60 28.25 15.80 -1.25
N ILE A 61 28.95 16.00 -0.12
CA ILE A 61 28.98 15.02 0.99
C ILE A 61 27.59 14.88 1.62
N SER A 62 26.90 15.99 1.88
CA SER A 62 25.55 15.97 2.46
C SER A 62 24.55 15.29 1.53
N GLY A 63 24.64 15.52 0.22
CA GLY A 63 23.81 14.88 -0.79
C GLY A 63 23.99 13.37 -0.84
N PHE A 64 25.22 12.90 -0.69
CA PHE A 64 25.52 11.48 -0.55
C PHE A 64 24.90 10.89 0.74
N ILE A 65 25.02 11.58 1.87
CA ILE A 65 24.42 11.10 3.13
C ILE A 65 22.89 11.08 3.03
N ILE A 66 22.28 12.11 2.45
CA ILE A 66 20.82 12.22 2.29
C ILE A 66 20.30 11.15 1.33
N SER A 67 21.03 10.86 0.24
CA SER A 67 20.63 9.79 -0.67
C SER A 67 20.61 8.42 0.03
N LEU A 68 21.60 8.14 0.90
CA LEU A 68 21.60 6.92 1.71
C LEU A 68 20.40 6.88 2.67
N VAL A 69 20.07 7.99 3.34
CA VAL A 69 18.91 8.07 4.24
C VAL A 69 17.60 7.83 3.49
N LEU A 70 17.45 8.41 2.31
CA LEU A 70 16.28 8.20 1.45
C LEU A 70 16.17 6.76 0.95
N VAL A 71 17.31 6.08 0.69
CA VAL A 71 17.31 4.65 0.36
C VAL A 71 16.77 3.81 1.52
N PHE A 72 17.09 4.12 2.77
CA PHE A 72 16.49 3.42 3.92
C PHE A 72 14.99 3.70 4.05
N ARG A 73 14.57 4.93 3.74
CA ARG A 73 13.17 5.35 3.79
C ARG A 73 12.30 4.61 2.78
N ILE A 74 12.75 4.54 1.52
CA ILE A 74 12.02 3.84 0.45
C ILE A 74 11.97 2.33 0.70
N ASN A 75 13.07 1.74 1.19
CA ASN A 75 13.08 0.31 1.54
C ASN A 75 12.09 0.01 2.67
N SER A 76 12.03 0.85 3.69
CA SER A 76 11.08 0.68 4.81
C SER A 76 9.63 0.78 4.35
N ALA A 77 9.33 1.67 3.39
CA ALA A 77 8.00 1.77 2.79
C ALA A 77 7.68 0.55 1.92
N TYR A 78 8.64 0.13 1.09
CA TYR A 78 8.51 -1.05 0.23
C TYR A 78 8.28 -2.34 1.03
N ASP A 79 8.96 -2.51 2.16
CA ASP A 79 8.78 -3.68 3.03
C ASP A 79 7.33 -3.78 3.54
N ARG A 80 6.73 -2.66 3.95
CA ARG A 80 5.31 -2.59 4.35
C ARG A 80 4.39 -2.97 3.20
N TRP A 81 4.63 -2.40 2.01
CA TRP A 81 3.87 -2.70 0.81
C TRP A 81 3.93 -4.17 0.44
N TRP A 82 5.13 -4.74 0.46
CA TRP A 82 5.37 -6.15 0.15
C TRP A 82 4.78 -7.09 1.21
N GLU A 83 4.85 -6.74 2.49
CA GLU A 83 4.18 -7.48 3.56
C GLU A 83 2.67 -7.51 3.35
N GLY A 84 2.04 -6.35 3.08
CA GLY A 84 0.62 -6.25 2.75
C GLY A 84 0.25 -7.13 1.55
N ARG A 85 1.07 -7.11 0.48
CA ARG A 85 0.85 -7.95 -0.70
C ARG A 85 0.91 -9.44 -0.39
N LYS A 86 1.86 -9.88 0.44
CA LYS A 86 1.99 -11.28 0.88
C LYS A 86 0.78 -11.71 1.70
N LEU A 87 0.33 -10.88 2.64
CA LEU A 87 -0.83 -11.15 3.49
C LEU A 87 -2.12 -11.34 2.67
N TRP A 88 -2.40 -10.45 1.72
CA TRP A 88 -3.54 -10.60 0.83
C TRP A 88 -3.42 -11.80 -0.13
N GLY A 89 -2.20 -12.14 -0.55
CA GLY A 89 -1.93 -13.41 -1.25
C GLY A 89 -2.24 -14.63 -0.40
N SER A 90 -1.89 -14.59 0.88
CA SER A 90 -2.21 -15.64 1.85
C SER A 90 -3.72 -15.75 2.06
N LEU A 91 -4.45 -14.62 2.19
CA LEU A 91 -5.90 -14.61 2.35
C LEU A 91 -6.60 -15.30 1.17
N LEU A 92 -6.14 -15.03 -0.05
CA LEU A 92 -6.66 -15.65 -1.26
C LEU A 92 -6.40 -17.17 -1.28
N ASN A 93 -5.20 -17.61 -0.90
CA ASN A 93 -4.87 -19.02 -0.83
C ASN A 93 -5.64 -19.75 0.28
N ASN A 94 -5.77 -19.14 1.46
CA ASN A 94 -6.53 -19.70 2.57
C ASN A 94 -8.02 -19.81 2.25
N SER A 95 -8.60 -18.81 1.59
CA SER A 95 -9.99 -18.87 1.13
C SER A 95 -10.23 -20.02 0.15
N ARG A 96 -9.28 -20.29 -0.76
CA ARG A 96 -9.32 -21.44 -1.69
C ARG A 96 -9.20 -22.77 -0.95
N ASN A 97 -8.19 -22.91 -0.10
CA ASN A 97 -7.95 -24.15 0.65
C ASN A 97 -9.15 -24.50 1.53
N LEU A 98 -9.71 -23.51 2.23
CA LEU A 98 -10.92 -23.68 3.02
C LEU A 98 -12.12 -24.09 2.16
N SER A 99 -12.31 -23.46 0.99
CA SER A 99 -13.38 -23.84 0.05
C SER A 99 -13.22 -25.29 -0.44
N ILE A 100 -12.01 -25.75 -0.75
CA ILE A 100 -11.74 -27.12 -1.19
C ILE A 100 -12.06 -28.12 -0.07
N LYS A 101 -11.61 -27.84 1.16
CA LYS A 101 -11.91 -28.67 2.33
C LYS A 101 -13.41 -28.74 2.57
N LEU A 102 -14.11 -27.60 2.55
CA LEU A 102 -15.56 -27.55 2.76
C LEU A 102 -16.36 -28.21 1.62
N HIS A 103 -15.89 -28.12 0.37
CA HIS A 103 -16.48 -28.85 -0.75
C HIS A 103 -16.46 -30.37 -0.51
N ALA A 104 -15.37 -30.89 0.07
CA ALA A 104 -15.26 -32.32 0.38
C ALA A 104 -16.13 -32.73 1.60
N LEU A 105 -16.32 -31.84 2.56
CA LEU A 105 -17.07 -32.10 3.79
C LEU A 105 -18.59 -31.99 3.62
N ILE A 106 -19.05 -31.10 2.73
CA ILE A 106 -20.47 -30.79 2.57
C ILE A 106 -21.02 -31.57 1.37
N PRO A 107 -22.15 -32.28 1.52
CA PRO A 107 -22.78 -32.98 0.40
C PRO A 107 -23.04 -32.07 -0.82
N VAL A 108 -22.85 -32.59 -2.03
CA VAL A 108 -23.09 -31.82 -3.28
C VAL A 108 -24.55 -31.38 -3.42
N SER A 109 -25.49 -32.12 -2.84
CA SER A 109 -26.92 -31.79 -2.81
C SER A 109 -27.26 -30.61 -1.90
N ASP A 110 -26.41 -30.28 -0.92
CA ASP A 110 -26.65 -29.20 0.04
C ASP A 110 -26.17 -27.84 -0.51
N LEU A 111 -26.90 -27.36 -1.53
CA LEU A 111 -26.59 -26.10 -2.20
C LEU A 111 -26.82 -24.88 -1.32
N GLU A 112 -27.71 -24.96 -0.33
CA GLU A 112 -28.00 -23.87 0.58
C GLU A 112 -26.80 -23.58 1.48
N THR A 113 -26.26 -24.62 2.13
CA THR A 113 -25.07 -24.52 2.97
C THR A 113 -23.86 -24.05 2.18
N ARG A 114 -23.65 -24.60 0.97
CA ARG A 114 -22.55 -24.21 0.08
C ARG A 114 -22.62 -22.73 -0.33
N ARG A 115 -23.83 -22.23 -0.66
CA ARG A 115 -24.04 -20.80 -0.97
C ARG A 115 -23.77 -19.92 0.25
N GLN A 116 -24.26 -20.32 1.41
CA GLN A 116 -24.06 -19.54 2.64
C GLN A 116 -22.57 -19.39 2.99
N ILE A 117 -21.79 -20.47 2.87
CA ILE A 117 -20.33 -20.44 3.09
C ILE A 117 -19.63 -19.57 2.06
N HIS A 118 -19.97 -19.73 0.77
CA HIS A 118 -19.42 -18.90 -0.29
C HIS A 118 -19.65 -17.41 -0.02
N THR A 119 -20.89 -17.02 0.34
CA THR A 119 -21.25 -15.64 0.67
C THR A 119 -20.44 -15.13 1.86
N LEU A 120 -20.33 -15.89 2.95
CA LEU A 120 -19.56 -15.49 4.13
C LEU A 120 -18.05 -15.34 3.84
N LEU A 121 -17.46 -16.27 3.08
CA LEU A 121 -16.04 -16.19 2.66
C LEU A 121 -15.78 -14.98 1.77
N SER A 122 -16.65 -14.75 0.79
CA SER A 122 -16.58 -13.59 -0.10
C SER A 122 -16.71 -12.29 0.69
N ASN A 123 -17.73 -12.20 1.55
CA ASN A 123 -17.96 -11.02 2.39
C ASN A 123 -16.80 -10.75 3.34
N TYR A 124 -16.12 -11.77 3.85
CA TYR A 124 -14.96 -11.57 4.70
C TYR A 124 -13.85 -10.80 3.98
N ALA A 125 -13.53 -11.16 2.72
CA ALA A 125 -12.52 -10.46 1.94
C ALA A 125 -12.88 -8.97 1.73
N PHE A 126 -14.12 -8.69 1.34
CA PHE A 126 -14.60 -7.31 1.20
C PHE A 126 -14.62 -6.56 2.53
N ALA A 127 -15.03 -7.21 3.62
CA ALA A 127 -15.06 -6.56 4.92
C ALA A 127 -13.65 -6.21 5.41
N VAL A 128 -12.64 -7.07 5.19
CA VAL A 128 -11.24 -6.76 5.50
C VAL A 128 -10.75 -5.59 4.65
N LYS A 129 -11.02 -5.59 3.33
CA LYS A 129 -10.71 -4.46 2.44
C LYS A 129 -11.26 -3.15 2.99
N ASP A 130 -12.56 -3.10 3.23
CA ASP A 130 -13.23 -1.87 3.65
C ASP A 130 -12.80 -1.45 5.05
N HIS A 131 -12.53 -2.41 5.94
CA HIS A 131 -11.96 -2.13 7.25
C HIS A 131 -10.60 -1.43 7.14
N LEU A 132 -9.72 -1.94 6.27
CA LEU A 132 -8.43 -1.31 5.99
C LEU A 132 -8.56 0.02 5.24
N ARG A 133 -9.70 0.32 4.61
CA ARG A 133 -10.02 1.63 4.00
C ARG A 133 -10.85 2.58 4.86
N GLY A 134 -11.00 2.28 6.15
CA GLY A 134 -11.68 3.18 7.10
C GLY A 134 -13.20 3.00 7.17
N ASN A 135 -13.70 1.82 6.81
CA ASN A 135 -15.10 1.40 6.91
C ASN A 135 -16.06 2.18 5.97
N THR A 136 -15.58 2.64 4.82
CA THR A 136 -16.30 3.57 3.92
C THR A 136 -17.05 2.91 2.75
N GLY A 137 -17.04 1.57 2.63
CA GLY A 137 -17.29 0.93 1.34
C GLY A 137 -18.04 -0.40 1.29
N TYR A 138 -18.86 -0.78 2.28
CA TYR A 138 -19.52 -2.11 2.36
C TYR A 138 -20.62 -2.39 1.31
N PHE A 139 -20.47 -1.89 0.08
CA PHE A 139 -21.47 -2.01 -0.98
C PHE A 139 -21.50 -3.41 -1.60
N GLU A 140 -20.38 -4.12 -1.55
CA GLU A 140 -20.19 -5.47 -2.11
C GLU A 140 -20.62 -6.58 -1.13
N ILE A 141 -20.99 -6.23 0.10
CA ILE A 141 -21.44 -7.19 1.12
C ILE A 141 -22.83 -7.72 0.77
N GLU A 142 -22.92 -9.03 0.58
CA GLU A 142 -24.17 -9.73 0.32
C GLU A 142 -24.79 -10.24 1.63
N PHE A 143 -25.94 -9.71 2.02
CA PHE A 143 -26.63 -10.16 3.24
C PHE A 143 -27.45 -11.43 3.00
N SER A 144 -27.49 -12.31 4.00
CA SER A 144 -28.21 -13.58 3.97
C SER A 144 -28.69 -13.96 5.38
N GLU A 145 -29.41 -15.08 5.53
CA GLU A 145 -29.89 -15.50 6.86
C GLU A 145 -28.74 -15.69 7.86
N GLY A 146 -27.56 -16.14 7.41
CA GLY A 146 -26.38 -16.27 8.27
C GLY A 146 -25.58 -14.98 8.47
N LEU A 147 -25.92 -13.89 7.78
CA LEU A 147 -25.32 -12.56 7.94
C LEU A 147 -26.38 -11.46 7.81
N LYS A 148 -27.01 -11.10 8.93
CA LYS A 148 -28.03 -10.06 8.97
C LYS A 148 -27.40 -8.68 8.90
N LYS A 149 -28.03 -7.78 8.13
CA LYS A 149 -27.56 -6.40 7.96
C LYS A 149 -27.49 -5.61 9.28
N GLU A 150 -28.53 -5.70 10.09
CA GLU A 150 -28.60 -4.98 11.37
C GLU A 150 -27.45 -5.39 12.32
N ASP A 151 -27.20 -6.69 12.45
CA ASP A 151 -26.12 -7.22 13.28
C ASP A 151 -24.74 -6.82 12.72
N PHE A 152 -24.58 -6.82 11.40
CA PHE A 152 -23.35 -6.39 10.72
C PHE A 152 -23.08 -4.89 10.90
N ASP A 153 -24.10 -4.06 10.77
CA ASP A 153 -23.99 -2.60 10.91
C ASP A 153 -23.68 -2.21 12.37
N ASN A 154 -24.19 -2.96 13.35
CA ASN A 154 -23.91 -2.77 14.77
C ASN A 154 -22.56 -3.35 15.23
N ALA A 155 -21.90 -4.17 14.40
CA ALA A 155 -20.62 -4.78 14.77
C ALA A 155 -19.49 -3.75 14.76
N ALA A 156 -18.82 -3.58 15.92
CA ALA A 156 -17.65 -2.71 16.04
C ALA A 156 -16.49 -3.14 15.13
N HIS A 157 -16.32 -4.45 14.93
CA HIS A 157 -15.28 -5.02 14.09
C HIS A 157 -15.90 -5.98 13.05
N LYS A 158 -16.19 -5.44 11.87
CA LYS A 158 -16.95 -6.13 10.80
C LYS A 158 -16.28 -7.42 10.28
N PRO A 159 -14.96 -7.46 10.04
CA PRO A 159 -14.29 -8.73 9.71
C PRO A 159 -14.47 -9.81 10.78
N ASN A 160 -14.34 -9.43 12.06
CA ASN A 160 -14.45 -10.37 13.18
C ASN A 160 -15.88 -10.89 13.34
N TYR A 161 -16.86 -10.04 13.07
CA TYR A 161 -18.25 -10.47 13.04
C TYR A 161 -18.49 -11.51 11.94
N ILE A 162 -18.01 -11.28 10.71
CA ILE A 162 -18.18 -12.25 9.62
C ILE A 162 -17.46 -13.57 9.89
N ILE A 163 -16.19 -13.53 10.33
CA ILE A 163 -15.45 -14.78 10.61
C ILE A 163 -16.09 -15.56 11.77
N LYS A 164 -16.64 -14.87 12.78
CA LYS A 164 -17.43 -15.50 13.85
C LYS A 164 -18.65 -16.23 13.29
N GLN A 165 -19.40 -15.60 12.37
CA GLN A 165 -20.56 -16.22 11.72
C GLN A 165 -20.15 -17.44 10.88
N LEU A 166 -19.07 -17.34 10.10
CA LEU A 166 -18.53 -18.43 9.32
C LEU A 166 -18.08 -19.61 10.19
N THR A 167 -17.29 -19.36 11.23
CA THR A 167 -16.83 -20.37 12.17
C THR A 167 -17.99 -21.05 12.89
N GLY A 168 -18.99 -20.28 13.34
CA GLY A 168 -20.19 -20.84 13.96
C GLY A 168 -20.98 -21.74 13.01
N TYR A 169 -21.09 -21.35 11.74
CA TYR A 169 -21.78 -22.13 10.71
C TYR A 169 -21.05 -23.46 10.43
N ILE A 170 -19.73 -23.42 10.24
CA ILE A 170 -18.89 -24.60 10.01
C ILE A 170 -18.94 -25.55 11.22
N LEU A 171 -18.81 -25.03 12.43
CA LEU A 171 -18.90 -25.84 13.66
C LEU A 171 -20.26 -26.56 13.78
N ASN A 172 -21.35 -25.90 13.41
CA ASN A 172 -22.67 -26.53 13.44
C ASN A 172 -22.80 -27.67 12.42
N ILE A 173 -22.17 -27.54 11.24
CA ILE A 173 -22.12 -28.63 10.25
C ILE A 173 -21.33 -29.81 10.81
N CYS A 174 -20.12 -29.56 11.35
CA CYS A 174 -19.27 -30.62 11.90
C CYS A 174 -19.91 -31.34 13.10
N LYS A 175 -20.69 -30.62 13.93
CA LYS A 175 -21.40 -31.21 15.08
C LYS A 175 -22.60 -32.07 14.69
N LYS A 176 -23.31 -31.72 13.62
CA LYS A 176 -24.52 -32.44 13.18
C LYS A 176 -24.20 -33.79 12.53
N ASN A 177 -22.98 -33.96 12.03
CA ASN A 177 -22.52 -35.19 11.39
C ASN A 177 -21.58 -35.97 12.33
N PRO A 178 -22.00 -37.10 12.91
CA PRO A 178 -21.19 -37.88 13.85
C PRO A 178 -19.86 -38.37 13.26
N GLN A 179 -19.81 -38.53 11.93
CA GLN A 179 -18.60 -38.95 11.22
C GLN A 179 -17.57 -37.82 11.04
N THR A 180 -17.98 -36.56 11.23
CA THR A 180 -17.16 -35.37 10.92
C THR A 180 -16.67 -34.64 12.17
N GLN A 181 -16.76 -35.25 13.36
CA GLN A 181 -16.45 -34.58 14.62
C GLN A 181 -14.99 -34.10 14.68
N ASN A 182 -14.07 -34.79 14.01
CA ASN A 182 -12.66 -34.39 13.90
C ASN A 182 -12.37 -33.48 12.70
N ASP A 183 -13.32 -33.31 11.77
CA ASP A 183 -13.10 -32.54 10.54
C ASP A 183 -12.99 -31.05 10.81
N TYR A 184 -13.52 -30.57 11.94
CA TYR A 184 -13.30 -29.19 12.36
C TYR A 184 -11.80 -28.88 12.51
N LEU A 185 -11.01 -29.83 13.03
CA LEU A 185 -9.56 -29.63 13.18
C LEU A 185 -8.89 -29.38 11.82
N ILE A 186 -9.39 -30.01 10.75
CA ILE A 186 -8.88 -29.88 9.39
C ILE A 186 -9.13 -28.47 8.83
N VAL A 187 -10.25 -27.84 9.18
CA VAL A 187 -10.63 -26.50 8.67
C VAL A 187 -10.29 -25.34 9.61
N SER A 188 -10.11 -25.62 10.90
CA SER A 188 -9.86 -24.60 11.94
C SER A 188 -8.62 -23.75 11.66
N GLU A 189 -7.52 -24.37 11.21
CA GLU A 189 -6.28 -23.69 10.83
C GLU A 189 -6.53 -22.58 9.80
N ASN A 190 -7.37 -22.81 8.78
CA ASN A 190 -7.64 -21.79 7.77
C ASN A 190 -8.49 -20.64 8.32
N LEU A 191 -9.36 -20.89 9.30
CA LEU A 191 -10.18 -19.86 9.95
C LEU A 191 -9.33 -18.99 10.88
N ASP A 192 -8.42 -19.62 11.62
CA ASP A 192 -7.47 -18.95 12.49
C ASP A 192 -6.50 -18.09 11.65
N ASP A 193 -5.95 -18.65 10.56
CA ASP A 193 -5.11 -17.92 9.62
C ASP A 193 -5.80 -16.68 9.04
N MET A 194 -7.09 -16.79 8.67
CA MET A 194 -7.85 -15.66 8.15
C MET A 194 -7.91 -14.51 9.16
N THR A 195 -8.06 -14.83 10.45
CA THR A 195 -8.05 -13.85 11.55
C THR A 195 -6.66 -13.27 11.77
N GLU A 196 -5.61 -14.10 11.74
CA GLU A 196 -4.21 -13.67 11.86
C GLU A 196 -3.80 -12.73 10.73
N ILE A 197 -4.26 -13.00 9.50
CA ILE A 197 -4.02 -12.13 8.34
C ILE A 197 -4.69 -10.76 8.56
N CYS A 198 -5.93 -10.71 9.03
CA CYS A 198 -6.61 -9.45 9.34
C CYS A 198 -5.84 -8.65 10.40
N GLY A 199 -5.47 -9.28 11.51
CA GLY A 199 -4.68 -8.65 12.57
C GLY A 199 -3.29 -8.19 12.10
N SER A 200 -2.67 -8.92 11.19
CA SER A 200 -1.39 -8.51 10.59
C SER A 200 -1.55 -7.29 9.67
N CYS A 201 -2.62 -7.23 8.88
CA CYS A 201 -2.95 -6.05 8.08
C CYS A 201 -3.27 -4.84 8.96
N GLU A 202 -4.02 -5.04 10.05
CA GLU A 202 -4.29 -4.01 11.06
C GLU A 202 -3.00 -3.47 11.65
N ARG A 203 -2.05 -4.34 12.01
CA ARG A 203 -0.73 -3.92 12.54
C ARG A 203 0.02 -3.03 11.55
N ILE A 204 0.04 -3.37 10.26
CA ILE A 204 0.68 -2.56 9.22
C ILE A 204 0.00 -1.18 9.15
N LYS A 205 -1.33 -1.15 9.11
CA LYS A 205 -2.12 0.08 9.02
C LYS A 205 -1.98 0.95 10.28
N SER A 206 -2.04 0.37 11.47
CA SER A 206 -2.05 1.08 12.74
C SER A 206 -0.66 1.50 13.23
N THR A 207 0.39 0.90 12.67
CA THR A 207 1.78 1.15 13.09
C THR A 207 2.54 1.80 11.94
N PRO A 208 2.35 3.11 11.68
CA PRO A 208 3.08 3.85 10.65
C PRO A 208 4.58 3.93 10.98
N ILE A 209 5.39 4.33 10.01
CA ILE A 209 6.82 4.60 10.28
C ILE A 209 6.91 5.69 11.36
N PRO A 210 7.83 5.56 12.35
CA PRO A 210 7.90 6.50 13.47
C PRO A 210 7.92 7.96 13.03
N TYR A 211 7.00 8.76 13.57
CA TYR A 211 6.83 10.16 13.17
C TYR A 211 8.13 10.97 13.21
N SER A 212 8.97 10.74 14.24
CA SER A 212 10.27 11.40 14.38
C SER A 212 11.23 11.12 13.23
N TYR A 213 11.18 9.91 12.67
CA TYR A 213 11.98 9.53 11.50
C TYR A 213 11.45 10.23 10.25
N SER A 214 10.14 10.15 10.00
CA SER A 214 9.52 10.78 8.81
C SER A 214 9.70 12.30 8.81
N ILE A 215 9.51 12.98 9.94
CA ILE A 215 9.71 14.44 10.01
C ILE A 215 11.18 14.85 9.89
N PHE A 216 12.11 14.04 10.39
CA PHE A 216 13.54 14.29 10.24
C PHE A 216 13.96 14.26 8.77
N ILE A 217 13.52 13.24 8.02
CA ILE A 217 13.81 13.11 6.59
C ILE A 217 13.23 14.27 5.80
N LYS A 218 11.95 14.60 6.00
CA LYS A 218 11.31 15.74 5.32
C LYS A 218 12.05 17.05 5.60
N LYS A 219 12.49 17.29 6.84
CA LYS A 219 13.26 18.49 7.21
C LYS A 219 14.65 18.54 6.59
N ILE A 220 15.42 17.44 6.63
CA ILE A 220 16.79 17.45 6.11
C ILE A 220 16.81 17.58 4.59
N VAL A 221 15.88 16.92 3.88
CA VAL A 221 15.71 17.04 2.43
C VAL A 221 15.31 18.47 2.06
N PHE A 222 14.35 19.06 2.79
CA PHE A 222 13.92 20.45 2.56
C PHE A 222 15.06 21.46 2.74
N ILE A 223 15.81 21.36 3.86
CA ILE A 223 16.95 22.24 4.12
C ILE A 223 17.99 22.11 3.01
N TYR A 224 18.34 20.87 2.65
CA TYR A 224 19.33 20.59 1.63
C TYR A 224 18.96 21.16 0.25
N ILE A 225 17.70 21.02 -0.16
CA ILE A 225 17.19 21.57 -1.43
C ILE A 225 17.26 23.10 -1.43
N ILE A 226 16.84 23.76 -0.34
CA ILE A 226 16.81 25.22 -0.27
C ILE A 226 18.21 25.85 -0.23
N THR A 227 19.19 25.18 0.38
CA THR A 227 20.57 25.69 0.43
C THR A 227 21.37 25.37 -0.83
N MET A 228 20.90 24.43 -1.66
CA MET A 228 21.60 24.00 -2.87
C MET A 228 21.86 25.13 -3.89
N PRO A 229 20.92 26.04 -4.22
CA PRO A 229 21.18 27.15 -5.12
C PRO A 229 22.41 28.00 -4.75
N ILE A 230 22.58 28.28 -3.46
CA ILE A 230 23.69 29.08 -2.91
C ILE A 230 25.02 28.34 -3.04
N SER A 231 24.96 27.01 -2.92
CA SER A 231 26.14 26.15 -2.98
C SER A 231 26.72 26.02 -4.39
N PHE A 232 25.86 25.98 -5.41
CA PHE A 232 26.26 25.72 -6.79
C PHE A 232 26.29 26.97 -7.67
N GLY A 233 25.64 28.07 -7.29
CA GLY A 233 25.54 29.28 -8.12
C GLY A 233 26.89 29.95 -8.40
N LEU A 234 27.79 30.04 -7.43
CA LEU A 234 29.15 30.56 -7.64
C LEU A 234 30.05 29.61 -8.43
N THR A 235 30.01 28.31 -8.12
CA THR A 235 30.96 27.33 -8.70
C THR A 235 30.57 26.90 -10.11
N THR A 236 29.28 26.82 -10.41
CA THR A 236 28.77 26.37 -11.72
C THR A 236 28.06 27.47 -12.51
N GLY A 237 27.88 28.66 -11.95
CA GLY A 237 27.18 29.75 -12.62
C GLY A 237 25.74 29.35 -12.97
N TYR A 238 25.27 29.74 -14.16
CA TYR A 238 23.93 29.41 -14.62
C TYR A 238 23.68 27.91 -14.87
N TRP A 239 24.72 27.06 -14.90
CA TRP A 239 24.54 25.60 -14.93
C TRP A 239 23.94 25.06 -13.62
N SER A 240 23.99 25.84 -12.54
CA SER A 240 23.31 25.50 -11.29
C SER A 240 21.80 25.29 -11.51
N ILE A 241 21.16 26.04 -12.43
CA ILE A 241 19.72 25.97 -12.69
C ILE A 241 19.29 24.55 -13.05
N PRO A 242 19.75 23.93 -14.16
CA PRO A 242 19.36 22.57 -14.51
C PRO A 242 19.84 21.54 -13.47
N ILE A 243 21.00 21.74 -12.84
CA ILE A 243 21.52 20.81 -11.82
C ILE A 243 20.58 20.75 -10.60
N VAL A 244 20.21 21.90 -10.06
CA VAL A 244 19.32 21.99 -8.89
C VAL A 244 17.93 21.47 -9.24
N MET A 245 17.40 21.77 -10.43
CA MET A 245 16.10 21.26 -10.87
C MET A 245 16.08 19.72 -10.94
N ILE A 246 17.11 19.10 -11.52
CA ILE A 246 17.23 17.63 -11.60
C ILE A 246 17.38 17.03 -10.21
N MET A 247 18.21 17.64 -9.36
CA MET A 247 18.44 17.12 -8.00
C MET A 247 17.21 17.24 -7.11
N PHE A 248 16.48 18.34 -7.21
CA PHE A 248 15.20 18.51 -6.55
C PHE A 248 14.22 17.43 -6.98
N TYR A 249 14.06 17.23 -8.29
CA TYR A 249 13.21 16.17 -8.81
C TYR A 249 13.61 14.80 -8.25
N ALA A 250 14.90 14.43 -8.30
CA ALA A 250 15.37 13.14 -7.79
C ALA A 250 15.06 12.92 -6.29
N PHE A 251 15.38 13.89 -5.44
CA PHE A 251 15.17 13.74 -3.99
C PHE A 251 13.70 13.86 -3.59
N ALA A 252 12.96 14.79 -4.17
CA ALA A 252 11.54 14.97 -3.87
C ALA A 252 10.69 13.80 -4.39
N SER A 253 11.00 13.27 -5.58
CA SER A 253 10.31 12.07 -6.10
C SER A 253 10.56 10.84 -5.25
N LEU A 254 11.78 10.62 -4.75
CA LEU A 254 12.05 9.49 -3.84
C LEU A 254 11.22 9.57 -2.56
N GLU A 255 11.09 10.75 -1.97
CA GLU A 255 10.26 10.96 -0.78
C GLU A 255 8.77 10.77 -1.11
N LEU A 256 8.28 11.30 -2.24
CA LEU A 256 6.88 11.16 -2.66
C LEU A 256 6.51 9.70 -2.92
N ILE A 257 7.36 8.95 -3.61
CA ILE A 257 7.16 7.51 -3.86
C ILE A 257 7.15 6.73 -2.55
N SER A 258 8.05 7.07 -1.63
CA SER A 258 8.12 6.43 -0.31
C SER A 258 6.88 6.70 0.52
N GLU A 259 6.25 7.87 0.38
CA GLU A 259 5.00 8.23 1.04
C GLU A 259 3.82 7.49 0.41
N GLU A 260 3.76 7.41 -0.92
CA GLU A 260 2.68 6.73 -1.64
C GLU A 260 2.62 5.22 -1.34
N ILE A 261 3.77 4.53 -1.31
CA ILE A 261 3.78 3.07 -1.06
C ILE A 261 3.76 2.70 0.43
N GLU A 262 3.87 3.67 1.35
CA GLU A 262 3.89 3.39 2.80
C GLU A 262 2.53 2.89 3.34
N ASP A 263 1.42 3.32 2.75
CA ASP A 263 0.06 2.91 3.12
C ASP A 263 -0.57 2.02 2.04
N PRO A 264 -0.21 0.73 1.96
CA PRO A 264 -0.51 -0.11 0.81
C PRO A 264 -2.00 -0.47 0.61
N PHE A 265 -2.86 -0.10 1.56
CA PHE A 265 -4.27 -0.52 1.57
C PHE A 265 -5.24 0.57 1.11
N GLY A 266 -4.73 1.73 0.72
CA GLY A 266 -5.53 2.86 0.26
C GLY A 266 -6.20 2.65 -1.11
N ILE A 267 -6.36 3.75 -1.83
CA ILE A 267 -7.02 3.83 -3.13
C ILE A 267 -6.14 4.54 -4.18
N ASP A 268 -4.87 4.81 -3.86
CA ASP A 268 -3.93 5.45 -4.77
C ASP A 268 -3.53 4.49 -5.91
N ASP A 269 -2.96 5.04 -6.98
CA ASP A 269 -2.63 4.29 -8.19
C ASP A 269 -1.64 3.16 -7.91
N ASN A 270 -0.77 3.34 -6.92
CA ASN A 270 0.27 2.37 -6.50
C ASN A 270 -0.13 1.49 -5.31
N ASP A 271 -1.33 1.67 -4.76
CA ASP A 271 -1.85 0.80 -3.71
C ASP A 271 -2.21 -0.59 -4.24
N LEU A 272 -2.28 -1.53 -3.31
CA LEU A 272 -2.65 -2.90 -3.61
C LEU A 272 -4.05 -2.94 -4.23
N PRO A 273 -4.27 -3.74 -5.30
CA PRO A 273 -5.56 -3.86 -5.97
C PRO A 273 -6.50 -4.75 -5.15
N LEU A 274 -6.90 -4.30 -3.96
CA LEU A 274 -7.68 -5.09 -3.00
C LEU A 274 -9.06 -5.44 -3.53
N ASP A 275 -9.65 -4.58 -4.36
CA ASP A 275 -10.91 -4.84 -5.05
C ASP A 275 -10.79 -6.06 -5.97
N ASP A 276 -9.77 -6.08 -6.84
CA ASP A 276 -9.52 -7.19 -7.77
C ASP A 276 -9.20 -8.49 -7.02
N ILE A 277 -8.43 -8.41 -5.92
CA ILE A 277 -8.11 -9.59 -5.11
C ILE A 277 -9.39 -10.13 -4.42
N SER A 278 -10.25 -9.25 -3.91
CA SER A 278 -11.52 -9.63 -3.27
C SER A 278 -12.49 -10.26 -4.28
N GLU A 279 -12.63 -9.67 -5.47
CA GLU A 279 -13.43 -10.26 -6.56
C GLU A 279 -12.86 -11.61 -7.01
N LYS A 280 -11.53 -11.75 -7.06
CA LYS A 280 -10.90 -13.04 -7.35
C LYS A 280 -11.19 -14.08 -6.27
N ILE A 281 -11.21 -13.70 -5.00
CA ILE A 281 -11.62 -14.59 -3.89
C ILE A 281 -13.08 -15.02 -4.07
N LYS A 282 -13.98 -14.07 -4.35
CA LYS A 282 -15.39 -14.35 -4.66
C LYS A 282 -15.51 -15.35 -5.81
N ALA A 283 -14.85 -15.10 -6.94
CA ALA A 283 -14.88 -15.98 -8.10
C ALA A 283 -14.38 -17.41 -7.79
N ASN A 284 -13.21 -17.54 -7.15
CA ASN A 284 -12.66 -18.88 -6.84
C ASN A 284 -13.55 -19.66 -5.86
N THR A 285 -14.05 -19.00 -4.82
CA THR A 285 -14.90 -19.66 -3.80
C THR A 285 -16.23 -20.11 -4.43
N LYS A 286 -16.78 -19.32 -5.35
CA LYS A 286 -17.98 -19.67 -6.13
C LYS A 286 -17.74 -20.90 -7.00
N GLU A 287 -16.64 -20.90 -7.77
CA GLU A 287 -16.24 -22.01 -8.63
C GLU A 287 -16.08 -23.31 -7.83
N ILE A 288 -15.36 -23.26 -6.71
CA ILE A 288 -15.08 -24.47 -5.92
C ILE A 288 -16.34 -24.99 -5.21
N LEU A 289 -17.21 -24.12 -4.67
CA LEU A 289 -18.32 -24.57 -3.82
C LEU A 289 -19.61 -24.84 -4.61
N LEU A 290 -19.85 -24.14 -5.72
CA LEU A 290 -21.14 -24.15 -6.44
C LEU A 290 -21.09 -24.73 -7.85
N HIS A 291 -19.90 -24.99 -8.39
CA HIS A 291 -19.68 -25.63 -9.69
C HIS A 291 -18.91 -26.93 -9.52
#